data_AF-A0A5J5N7L8-F1
#
_entry.id   AF-A0A5J5N7L8-F1
#
_cell.length_a   1.000
_cell.length_b   1.000
_cell.length_c   1.000
_cell.angle_alpha   90.00
_cell.angle_beta   90.00
_cell.angle_gamma   90.00
#
_symmetry.space_group_name_H-M   'P 1'
#
loop_
_entity.id
_entity.type
_entity.pdbx_description
1 polymer ?
#
loop_
_entity_poly.entity_id
_entity_poly.type
_entity_poly.pdbx_seq_one_letter_code
_entity_poly.pdbx_strand_id
1 'polypeptide(L)' 'MAEIEKFDKLKLKKMETQEKNPLPSKETIEQEKQAGEL' A
#
# COMPACT_ATOMS: atom_id res chain seq x y z
N MET A 1 -23.24 -20.68 0.64
CA MET A 1 -23.36 -19.22 0.37
C MET A 1 -23.83 -18.43 1.58
N ALA A 2 -24.73 -18.97 2.41
CA ALA A 2 -25.31 -18.26 3.58
C ALA A 2 -24.32 -17.78 4.66
N GLU A 3 -23.12 -18.35 4.74
CA GLU A 3 -22.16 -18.03 5.80
C GLU A 3 -21.47 -16.68 5.57
N ILE A 4 -21.21 -16.33 4.30
CA ILE A 4 -20.70 -15.01 3.91
C ILE A 4 -21.76 -13.93 4.16
N GLU A 5 -23.04 -14.25 3.92
CA GLU A 5 -24.17 -13.33 4.12
C GLU A 5 -24.44 -13.04 5.61
N LYS A 6 -24.18 -14.01 6.50
CA LYS A 6 -24.47 -13.93 7.94
C LYS A 6 -23.25 -13.56 8.80
N PHE A 7 -22.06 -13.44 8.20
CA PHE A 7 -20.85 -13.16 8.95
C PHE A 7 -20.86 -11.73 9.51
N ASP A 8 -20.66 -11.62 10.81
CA ASP A 8 -20.61 -10.34 11.52
C ASP A 8 -19.21 -9.71 11.41
N LYS A 9 -19.14 -8.58 10.70
CA LYS A 9 -17.91 -7.81 10.47
C LYS A 9 -17.28 -7.27 11.76
N LEU A 10 -18.04 -7.14 12.84
CA LEU A 10 -17.53 -6.69 14.14
C LEU A 10 -16.63 -7.73 14.82
N LYS A 11 -16.74 -9.00 14.42
CA LYS A 11 -15.86 -10.09 14.90
C LYS A 11 -14.47 -10.07 14.26
N LEU A 12 -14.24 -9.21 13.25
CA LEU A 12 -12.92 -9.01 12.67
C LEU A 12 -12.04 -8.20 13.64
N LYS A 13 -10.83 -8.70 13.88
CA LYS A 13 -9.83 -7.97 14.67
C LYS A 13 -9.51 -6.66 13.97
N LYS A 14 -9.42 -5.57 14.74
CA LYS A 14 -8.90 -4.30 14.23
C LYS A 14 -7.42 -4.49 13.91
N MET A 15 -7.05 -4.13 12.70
CA MET A 15 -5.68 -4.15 12.22
C MET A 15 -5.42 -2.82 11.52
N GLU A 16 -4.27 -2.23 11.83
CA GLU A 16 -3.77 -1.05 11.12
C GLU A 16 -3.13 -1.53 9.81
N THR A 17 -3.66 -1.07 8.68
CA THR A 17 -3.06 -1.36 7.37
C THR A 17 -1.86 -0.45 7.14
N GLN A 18 -0.68 -1.05 6.96
CA GLN A 18 0.54 -0.32 6.62
C GLN A 18 0.61 -0.13 5.10
N GLU A 19 0.32 1.07 4.62
CA GLU A 19 0.53 1.44 3.23
C GLU A 19 2.03 1.68 2.98
N LYS A 20 2.70 0.75 2.30
CA LYS A 20 4.13 0.79 1.99
C LYS A 20 4.38 1.39 0.59
N ASN A 21 3.73 2.50 0.28
CA ASN A 21 3.90 3.21 -0.98
C ASN A 21 4.41 4.65 -0.75
N PRO A 22 5.64 4.83 -0.22
CA PRO A 22 6.21 6.16 -0.08
C PRO A 22 6.52 6.75 -1.45
N LEU A 23 6.30 8.06 -1.60
CA LEU A 23 6.77 8.78 -2.78
C LEU A 23 8.31 8.75 -2.85
N PRO A 24 8.90 8.69 -4.05
CA PRO A 24 10.34 8.76 -4.19
C PRO A 24 10.90 10.08 -3.65
N SER A 25 12.12 10.04 -3.14
CA SER A 25 12.81 11.23 -2.65
C SER A 25 13.34 12.08 -3.81
N LYS A 26 13.64 13.36 -3.56
CA LYS A 26 14.25 14.24 -4.57
C LYS A 26 15.55 13.67 -5.13
N GLU A 27 16.36 13.06 -4.27
CA GLU A 27 17.62 12.40 -4.65
C GLU A 27 17.35 11.23 -5.59
N THR A 28 16.39 10.36 -5.25
CA THR A 28 15.99 9.22 -6.08
C THR A 28 15.51 9.67 -7.46
N ILE A 29 14.70 10.73 -7.52
CA ILE A 29 14.20 11.29 -8.77
C ILE A 29 15.35 11.83 -9.64
N GLU A 30 16.32 12.52 -9.03
CA GLU A 30 17.46 13.08 -9.76
C GLU A 30 18.38 11.99 -10.30
N GLN A 31 18.65 10.95 -9.50
CA GLN A 31 19.41 9.77 -9.91
C GLN A 31 18.72 9.04 -11.08
N GLU A 32 17.42 8.78 -11.01
CA GLU A 32 16.65 8.15 -12.09
C GLU A 32 16.65 9.01 -13.36
N LYS A 33 16.49 10.33 -13.23
CA LYS A 33 16.54 11.26 -14.36
C LYS A 33 17.90 11.19 -15.08
N GLN A 34 19.00 11.22 -14.33
CA GLN A 34 20.35 11.14 -14.88
C GLN A 34 20.62 9.76 -15.52
N ALA A 35 20.16 8.68 -14.89
CA ALA A 35 20.32 7.33 -15.41
C ALA A 35 19.46 7.07 -16.67
N GLY A 36 18.31 7.74 -16.81
CA GLY A 36 17.43 7.64 -17.98
C GLY A 36 17.85 8.51 -19.17
N GLU A 37 18.76 9.47 -18.98
CA GLU A 37 19.33 10.31 -20.04
C GLU A 37 20.59 9.68 -20.69
N LEU A 38 21.07 8.55 -20.18
CA LEU A 38 22.29 7.83 -20.61
C LEU A 38 21.95 6.55 -21.40
#